data_AF-A0A9W4NSU6-F1
#
_entry.id   AF-A0A9W4NSU6-F1
#
_cell.length_a   1.000
_cell.length_b   1.000
_cell.length_c   1.000
_cell.angle_alpha   90.00
_cell.angle_beta   90.00
_cell.angle_gamma   90.00
#
_symmetry.space_group_name_H-M   'P 1'
#
loop_
_entity.id
_entity.type
_entity.pdbx_description
1 polymer ?
#
loop_
_entity_poly.entity_id
_entity_poly.type
_entity_poly.pdbx_seq_one_letter_code
_entity_poly.pdbx_strand_id
1 'polypeptide(L)' 'MGHYEFNTFDHNAIVGAHDTIKNLYFCVGFFGYRSQQASAYGRVVVELIVYGAFKTLDLSVLSYLRIPGNRPLTEQAVI' A
#
# COMPACT_ATOMS: atom_id res chain seq x y z
N MET A 1 1.36 9.33 -22.56
CA MET A 1 1.85 10.18 -21.45
C MET A 1 1.20 9.66 -20.18
N GLY A 2 1.97 9.03 -19.30
CA GLY A 2 1.43 8.43 -18.07
C GLY A 2 1.63 9.38 -16.89
N HIS A 3 0.58 9.60 -16.09
CA HIS A 3 0.73 10.19 -14.77
C HIS A 3 1.46 9.18 -13.88
N TYR A 4 2.59 9.55 -13.30
CA TYR A 4 3.28 8.76 -12.29
C TYR A 4 2.76 9.20 -10.93
N GLU A 5 2.04 8.35 -10.21
CA GLU A 5 1.88 8.55 -8.77
C GLU A 5 3.02 7.81 -8.07
N PHE A 6 3.88 8.57 -7.41
CA PHE A 6 4.88 8.00 -6.52
C PHE A 6 4.73 8.67 -5.17
N ASN A 7 4.88 7.86 -4.11
CA ASN A 7 4.90 8.38 -2.77
C ASN A 7 6.23 9.10 -2.54
N THR A 8 6.21 10.41 -2.27
CA THR A 8 7.44 11.18 -2.03
C THR A 8 8.12 10.83 -0.70
N PHE A 9 7.44 10.12 0.19
CA PHE A 9 7.99 9.72 1.48
C PHE A 9 9.09 8.66 1.33
N ASP A 10 8.86 7.62 0.55
CA ASP A 10 9.83 6.53 0.35
C ASP A 10 9.62 5.72 -0.93
N HIS A 11 8.86 6.26 -1.90
CA HIS A 11 8.57 5.67 -3.20
C HIS A 11 7.81 4.33 -3.17
N ASN A 12 7.37 3.87 -1.98
CA ASN A 12 6.58 2.67 -1.83
C ASN A 12 5.08 2.98 -1.82
N ALA A 13 4.29 2.00 -2.26
CA ALA A 13 2.84 2.03 -2.18
C ALA A 13 2.36 2.20 -0.72
N ILE A 14 1.10 2.60 -0.59
CA ILE A 14 0.40 2.70 0.70
C ILE A 14 -0.87 1.87 0.61
N VAL A 15 -0.98 0.89 1.50
CA VAL A 15 -2.13 -0.03 1.59
C VAL A 15 -2.58 -0.13 3.03
N GLY A 16 -3.87 0.06 3.28
CA GLY A 16 -4.45 -0.18 4.59
C GLY A 16 -5.33 0.94 5.10
N ALA A 17 -5.88 0.76 6.30
CA ALA A 17 -6.75 1.75 6.93
C ALA A 17 -5.98 2.98 7.44
N HIS A 18 -6.63 4.13 7.42
CA HIS A 18 -6.18 5.30 8.17
C HIS A 18 -6.31 5.06 9.68
N ASP A 19 -5.38 5.57 10.48
CA ASP A 19 -5.36 5.40 11.94
C ASP A 19 -6.50 6.13 12.69
N THR A 20 -6.82 7.35 12.25
CA THR A 20 -7.75 8.26 12.90
C THR A 20 -9.10 8.32 12.17
N ILE A 21 -9.09 8.32 10.84
CA ILE A 21 -10.30 8.42 10.02
C ILE A 21 -10.86 7.02 9.79
N LYS A 22 -11.94 6.68 10.51
CA LYS A 22 -12.64 5.40 10.34
C LYS A 22 -13.19 5.26 8.91
N ASN A 23 -13.17 4.05 8.39
CA ASN A 23 -13.65 3.67 7.05
C ASN A 23 -12.90 4.33 5.87
N LEU A 24 -11.75 4.97 6.12
CA LEU A 24 -10.85 5.41 5.07
C LEU A 24 -9.76 4.37 4.84
N TYR A 25 -9.62 3.89 3.61
CA TYR A 25 -8.64 2.90 3.21
C TYR A 25 -7.80 3.41 2.06
N PHE A 26 -6.49 3.14 2.12
CA PHE A 26 -5.51 3.46 1.10
C PHE A 26 -5.24 2.22 0.23
N CYS A 27 -5.12 2.48 -1.07
CA CYS A 27 -4.69 1.53 -2.10
C CYS A 27 -4.09 2.35 -3.25
N VAL A 28 -2.96 3.00 -2.99
CA VAL A 28 -2.37 4.03 -3.88
C VAL A 28 -0.86 3.84 -4.04
N GLY A 29 -0.28 4.49 -5.06
CA GLY A 29 1.17 4.51 -5.29
C GLY A 29 1.73 3.27 -6.02
N PHE A 30 0.91 2.60 -6.84
CA PHE A 30 1.30 1.44 -7.64
C PHE A 30 1.66 1.81 -9.08
N PHE A 31 2.81 2.44 -9.28
CA PHE A 31 3.26 2.84 -10.62
C PHE A 31 4.52 2.08 -11.05
N GLY A 32 4.80 2.08 -12.37
CA GLY A 32 5.90 1.32 -12.97
C GLY A 32 5.62 -0.19 -13.05
N TYR A 33 6.62 -1.01 -12.72
CA TYR A 33 6.56 -2.48 -12.72
C TYR A 33 5.48 -3.05 -11.77
N ARG A 34 5.02 -2.26 -10.80
CA ARG A 34 3.98 -2.65 -9.83
C ARG A 34 2.56 -2.55 -10.39
N SER A 35 2.35 -1.96 -11.56
CA SER A 35 1.05 -1.91 -12.25
C SER A 35 0.51 -3.30 -12.60
N GLN A 36 1.40 -4.24 -12.94
CA GLN A 36 1.06 -5.64 -13.20
C GLN A 36 0.49 -6.36 -11.96
N GLN A 37 0.73 -5.82 -10.77
CA GLN A 37 0.27 -6.36 -9.49
C GLN A 37 -1.01 -5.68 -8.99
N ALA A 38 -1.56 -4.68 -9.70
CA ALA A 38 -2.78 -3.95 -9.33
C ALA A 38 -3.95 -4.88 -8.97
N SER A 39 -4.13 -5.97 -9.72
CA SER A 39 -5.17 -6.97 -9.48
C SER A 39 -5.01 -7.69 -8.13
N ALA A 40 -3.77 -7.95 -7.70
CA ALA A 40 -3.50 -8.55 -6.40
C ALA A 40 -3.81 -7.58 -5.25
N TYR A 41 -3.50 -6.29 -5.44
CA TYR A 41 -3.76 -5.25 -4.43
C TYR A 41 -5.25 -5.00 -4.20
N GLY A 42 -6.07 -5.02 -5.27
CA GLY A 42 -7.53 -4.91 -5.14
C GLY A 42 -8.13 -6.00 -4.24
N ARG A 43 -7.66 -7.24 -4.39
CA ARG A 43 -8.07 -8.35 -3.52
C ARG A 43 -7.68 -8.11 -2.06
N VAL A 44 -6.45 -7.65 -1.83
CA VAL A 44 -5.92 -7.41 -0.49
C VAL A 44 -6.72 -6.33 0.25
N VAL A 45 -7.17 -5.29 -0.46
CA VAL A 45 -8.04 -4.24 0.12
C VAL A 45 -9.43 -4.79 0.44
N VAL A 46 -10.02 -5.61 -0.44
CA VAL A 46 -11.30 -6.26 -0.16
C VAL A 46 -11.21 -7.14 1.08
N GLU A 47 -10.13 -7.90 1.24
CA GLU A 47 -9.91 -8.72 2.43
C GLU A 47 -9.83 -7.87 3.70
N LEU A 48 -9.14 -6.72 3.64
CA LEU A 48 -9.07 -5.80 4.77
C LEU A 48 -10.44 -5.19 5.11
N ILE A 49 -11.24 -4.84 4.12
CA ILE A 49 -12.59 -4.28 4.33
C ILE A 49 -13.55 -5.34 4.88
N VAL A 50 -13.55 -6.56 4.32
CA VAL A 50 -14.50 -7.62 4.66
C VAL A 50 -14.13 -8.33 5.97
N TYR A 51 -12.84 -8.60 6.17
CA TYR A 51 -12.36 -9.42 7.30
C TYR A 51 -11.60 -8.63 8.36
N GLY A 52 -11.30 -7.34 8.13
CA GLY A 52 -10.46 -6.54 9.02
C GLY A 52 -8.97 -6.94 9.04
N ALA A 53 -8.56 -7.88 8.19
CA ALA A 53 -7.20 -8.39 8.14
C ALA A 53 -6.89 -8.97 6.75
N PHE A 54 -5.61 -8.91 6.36
CA PHE A 54 -5.13 -9.61 5.17
C PHE A 54 -5.22 -11.12 5.34
N LYS A 55 -5.67 -11.84 4.32
CA LYS A 55 -5.84 -13.31 4.37
C LYS A 55 -4.93 -14.04 3.41
N THR A 56 -4.72 -13.49 2.21
CA THR A 56 -3.96 -14.17 1.17
C THR A 56 -2.56 -13.64 0.97
N LEU A 57 -2.37 -12.32 1.13
CA LEU A 57 -1.08 -11.68 1.02
C LEU A 57 -0.96 -10.61 2.10
N ASP A 58 0.01 -10.77 2.98
CA ASP A 58 0.27 -9.79 4.04
C ASP A 58 1.02 -8.58 3.48
N LEU A 59 0.31 -7.45 3.39
CA LEU A 59 0.87 -6.16 2.99
C LEU A 59 1.02 -5.20 4.17
N SER A 60 1.05 -5.69 5.41
CA SER A 60 1.16 -4.85 6.62
C SER A 60 2.41 -3.96 6.61
N VAL A 61 3.46 -4.36 5.89
CA VAL A 61 4.65 -3.54 5.69
C VAL A 61 4.33 -2.22 4.95
N LEU A 62 3.39 -2.23 3.99
CA LEU A 62 2.94 -1.07 3.22
C LEU A 62 1.88 -0.23 3.94
N SER A 63 1.58 -0.54 5.21
CA SER A 63 0.59 0.13 6.06
C SER A 63 0.76 1.66 6.09
N TYR A 64 -0.34 2.40 6.08
CA TYR A 64 -0.35 3.84 6.33
C TYR A 64 0.41 4.23 7.60
N LEU A 65 0.40 3.39 8.65
CA LEU A 65 1.03 3.63 9.96
C LEU A 65 2.54 3.89 9.91
N ARG A 66 3.18 3.60 8.78
CA ARG A 66 4.60 3.89 8.55
C ARG A 66 4.86 5.40 8.39
N ILE A 67 3.89 6.14 7.86
CA ILE A 67 3.99 7.58 7.59
C ILE A 67 3.98 8.40 8.90
N PRO A 68 2.92 8.33 9.75
CA PRO A 68 2.93 9.05 11.02
C PRO A 68 4.02 8.55 11.98
N GLY A 69 4.44 7.29 11.83
CA GLY A 69 5.56 6.72 12.58
C GLY A 69 6.95 7.07 12.05
N ASN A 70 7.06 7.82 10.94
CA ASN A 70 8.33 8.13 10.26
C ASN A 70 9.24 6.90 10.03
N ARG A 71 8.64 5.81 9.55
CA ARG A 71 9.32 4.53 9.25
C ARG A 71 9.35 4.29 7.73
N PRO A 72 10.29 4.90 6.99
CA PRO A 72 10.42 4.65 5.56
C PRO A 72 10.84 3.21 5.28
N LEU A 73 10.25 2.61 4.26
CA LEU A 73 10.71 1.34 3.71
C LEU A 73 11.81 1.62 2.70
N THR A 74 13.02 1.17 3.03
CA THR A 74 14.10 1.18 2.05
C THR A 74 13.90 -0.01 1.12
N GLU A 75 13.65 0.26 -0.16
CA GLU A 75 13.61 -0.77 -1.19
C GLU A 75 15.05 -1.28 -1.38
N GLN A 76 15.43 -2.32 -0.63
CA GLN A 76 16.66 -3.05 -0.91
C GLN A 76 16.42 -3.79 -2.22
N ALA A 77 17.01 -3.28 -3.30
CA ALA A 77 16.90 -3.86 -4.63
C ALA A 77 17.12 -5.38 -4.57
N VAL A 78 16.06 -6.15 -4.79
CA VAL A 78 16.20 -7.54 -5.20
C VAL A 78 16.30 -7.48 -6.73
N ILE A 79 17.49 -7.81 -7.24
CA ILE A 79 17.82 -7.98 -8.66
C ILE A 79 17.01 -9.15 -9.22
#